data_AF-A0A1X0IJE5-F1
#
_entry.id   AF-A0A1X0IJE5-F1
#
_cell.length_a   1.000
_cell.length_b   1.000
_cell.length_c   1.000
_cell.angle_alpha   90.00
_cell.angle_beta   90.00
_cell.angle_gamma   90.00
#
_symmetry.space_group_name_H-M   'P 1'
#
loop_
_entity.id
_entity.type
_entity.pdbx_description
1 polymer ?
#
loop_
_entity_poly.entity_id
_entity_poly.type
_entity_poly.pdbx_seq_one_letter_code
_entity_poly.pdbx_strand_id
1 'polypeptide(L)'
;MTFLNQLSSWAYSGSGVLLPGEGGVPIAPDLHANPAVAWVSIALAYGGAAAALTWAMWKLVTHRQILPLVLFVAGLFAANIEPLGDLVGSIVYANDTPWFGYMVMGRRMPAWILVGASSYVAIGGYIAYRYISQGRSLRDIFVLSAVYVGIPEIVIEMVWHFTGVIAYYGENPTRIGGIPLYSIVQNTTLLPAYGVVIFYAVKYLKGSRLWLLVLLIPATTIGYIVGVSWPAYQAVQSSAPALVTWIAAVAVIATSIMSTYLLLQIPELRQIRDAADAAKPRLRRPVVTA
;
A
#
# COMPACT_ATOMS: atom_id res chain seq x y z
N MET A 1 41.91 11.49 26.32
CA MET A 1 41.40 10.84 25.09
C MET A 1 42.32 9.67 24.79
N THR A 2 41.94 8.49 25.26
CA THR A 2 42.84 7.33 25.39
C THR A 2 42.38 6.20 24.48
N PHE A 3 43.36 5.49 23.92
CA PHE A 3 43.28 4.31 23.03
C PHE A 3 42.25 3.23 23.44
N LEU A 4 41.81 3.24 24.70
CA LEU A 4 40.77 2.35 25.24
C LEU A 4 39.34 2.68 24.76
N ASN A 5 39.05 3.90 24.29
CA ASN A 5 37.74 4.23 23.70
C ASN A 5 37.57 3.71 22.26
N GLN A 6 38.63 3.20 21.63
CA GLN A 6 38.54 2.55 20.31
C GLN A 6 38.28 1.04 20.41
N LEU A 7 38.34 0.45 21.61
CA LEU A 7 38.12 -0.98 21.81
C LEU A 7 36.65 -1.34 22.07
N SER A 8 35.74 -0.36 22.17
CA SER A 8 34.30 -0.62 22.30
C SER A 8 33.54 -0.64 20.97
N SER A 9 34.21 -0.45 19.82
CA SER A 9 33.59 -0.41 18.49
C SER A 9 33.84 -1.65 17.62
N TRP A 10 34.34 -2.75 18.18
CA TRP A 10 34.78 -3.93 17.42
C TRP A 10 34.35 -5.25 18.06
N ALA A 11 33.07 -5.37 18.42
CA ALA A 11 32.47 -6.69 18.61
C ALA A 11 32.24 -7.35 17.23
N TYR A 12 33.33 -7.66 16.52
CA TYR A 12 33.31 -8.63 15.43
C TYR A 12 33.21 -10.01 16.07
N SER A 13 32.14 -10.75 15.77
CA SER A 13 32.10 -12.17 16.06
C SER A 13 33.24 -12.85 15.26
N GLY A 14 34.04 -13.68 15.93
CA GLY A 14 35.27 -14.28 15.42
C GLY A 14 35.12 -15.25 14.24
N SER A 15 33.97 -15.29 13.57
CA SER A 15 33.67 -16.11 12.40
C SER A 15 33.74 -15.35 11.08
N GLY A 16 33.86 -14.01 11.09
CA GLY A 16 33.76 -13.18 9.88
C GLY A 16 32.36 -13.22 9.22
N VAL A 17 31.39 -13.85 9.87
CA VAL A 17 29.99 -13.91 9.46
C VAL A 17 29.21 -13.06 10.45
N LEU A 18 28.72 -11.91 10.01
CA LEU A 18 27.79 -11.09 10.78
C LEU A 18 26.60 -11.95 11.18
N LEU A 19 26.32 -12.07 12.48
CA LEU A 19 25.09 -12.71 12.95
C LEU A 19 23.88 -11.89 12.44
N PRO A 20 22.70 -12.50 12.25
CA PRO A 20 21.48 -11.74 11.94
C PRO A 20 21.29 -10.61 12.98
N GLY A 21 21.29 -9.34 12.53
CA GLY A 21 21.22 -8.17 13.41
C GLY A 21 22.56 -7.55 13.85
N GLU A 22 23.71 -8.04 13.38
CA GLU A 22 25.01 -7.37 13.55
C GLU A 22 25.27 -6.28 12.49
N GLY A 23 24.43 -6.19 11.45
CA GLY A 23 24.39 -5.05 10.54
C GLY A 23 23.61 -3.87 11.14
N GLY A 24 24.14 -2.66 11.01
CA GLY A 24 23.42 -1.45 11.40
C GLY A 24 22.15 -1.25 10.54
N VAL A 25 21.24 -0.40 11.03
CA VAL A 25 20.08 0.06 10.25
C VAL A 25 20.59 0.57 8.89
N PRO A 26 20.06 0.07 7.76
CA PRO A 26 20.52 0.50 6.45
C PRO A 26 20.48 2.02 6.33
N ILE A 27 21.54 2.60 5.76
CA ILE A 27 21.60 4.05 5.53
C ILE A 27 21.00 4.33 4.16
N ALA A 28 20.08 5.30 4.11
CA ALA A 28 19.45 5.70 2.86
C ALA A 28 20.51 6.29 1.90
N PRO A 29 20.54 5.87 0.63
CA PRO A 29 21.40 6.48 -0.37
C PRO A 29 20.94 7.90 -0.69
N ASP A 30 21.87 8.73 -1.16
CA ASP A 30 21.51 9.98 -1.84
C ASP A 30 21.07 9.67 -3.27
N LEU A 31 19.93 10.22 -3.67
CA LEU A 31 19.30 9.96 -4.96
C LEU A 31 19.14 11.25 -5.75
N HIS A 32 19.25 11.13 -7.07
CA HIS A 32 18.97 12.20 -8.02
C HIS A 32 17.86 11.78 -8.97
N ALA A 33 16.73 12.46 -8.90
CA ALA A 33 15.58 12.17 -9.74
C ALA A 33 15.81 12.63 -11.18
N ASN A 34 15.47 11.78 -12.15
CA ASN A 34 15.28 12.22 -13.52
C ASN A 34 14.17 13.30 -13.57
N PRO A 35 14.47 14.54 -13.99
CA PRO A 35 13.51 15.64 -13.89
C PRO A 35 12.24 15.43 -14.72
N ALA A 36 12.36 14.82 -15.90
CA ALA A 36 11.22 14.58 -16.78
C ALA A 36 10.25 13.57 -16.15
N VAL A 37 10.76 12.47 -15.61
CA VAL A 37 9.96 11.44 -14.95
C VAL A 37 9.30 11.98 -13.68
N ALA A 38 10.03 12.79 -12.91
CA ALA A 38 9.47 13.42 -11.72
C ALA A 38 8.32 14.39 -12.08
N TRP A 39 8.47 15.22 -13.12
CA TRP A 39 7.38 16.08 -13.60
C TRP A 39 6.17 15.30 -14.12
N VAL A 40 6.38 14.21 -14.85
CA VAL A 40 5.29 13.31 -15.28
C VAL A 40 4.56 12.73 -14.07
N SER A 41 5.30 12.31 -13.03
CA SER A 41 4.74 11.75 -11.80
C SER A 41 3.90 12.78 -11.05
N ILE A 42 4.38 14.02 -10.95
CA ILE A 42 3.63 15.15 -10.40
C ILE A 42 2.35 15.38 -11.19
N ALA A 43 2.44 15.47 -12.52
CA ALA A 43 1.28 15.72 -13.38
C ALA A 43 0.22 14.63 -13.24
N LEU A 44 0.63 13.35 -13.21
CA LEU A 44 -0.28 12.22 -13.04
C LEU A 44 -0.92 12.21 -11.64
N ALA A 45 -0.16 12.44 -10.58
CA ALA A 45 -0.67 12.42 -9.22
C ALA A 45 -1.64 13.59 -8.95
N TYR A 46 -1.27 14.82 -9.31
CA TYR A 46 -2.14 15.98 -9.15
C TYR A 46 -3.33 15.95 -10.10
N GLY A 47 -3.14 15.51 -11.35
CA GLY A 47 -4.24 15.32 -12.30
C GLY A 47 -5.23 14.26 -11.83
N GLY A 48 -4.74 13.13 -11.34
CA GLY A 48 -5.55 12.06 -10.74
C GLY A 48 -6.31 12.54 -9.50
N ALA A 49 -5.66 13.29 -8.62
CA ALA A 49 -6.31 13.87 -7.44
C ALA A 49 -7.37 14.91 -7.82
N ALA A 50 -7.10 15.78 -8.80
CA ALA A 50 -8.08 16.75 -9.30
C ALA A 50 -9.29 16.04 -9.92
N ALA A 51 -9.08 14.97 -10.69
CA ALA A 51 -10.15 14.14 -11.23
C ALA A 51 -10.96 13.45 -10.13
N ALA A 52 -10.29 12.87 -9.13
CA ALA A 52 -10.93 12.22 -7.99
C ALA A 52 -11.76 13.22 -7.15
N LEU A 53 -11.23 14.41 -6.88
CA LEU A 53 -11.95 15.47 -6.17
C LEU A 53 -13.14 15.97 -6.99
N THR A 54 -12.97 16.19 -8.28
CA THR A 54 -14.06 16.61 -9.18
C THR A 54 -15.18 15.57 -9.19
N TRP A 55 -14.83 14.29 -9.30
CA TRP A 55 -15.78 13.18 -9.22
C TRP A 55 -16.47 13.10 -7.85
N ALA A 56 -15.73 13.28 -6.76
CA ALA A 56 -16.27 13.29 -5.40
C ALA A 56 -17.24 14.44 -5.18
N MET A 57 -16.90 15.65 -5.66
CA MET A 57 -17.76 16.83 -5.61
C MET A 57 -19.01 16.64 -6.48
N TRP A 58 -18.86 16.06 -7.67
CA TRP A 58 -20.00 15.71 -8.52
C TRP A 58 -20.94 14.72 -7.83
N LYS A 59 -20.41 13.69 -7.15
CA LYS A 59 -21.19 12.76 -6.33
C LYS A 59 -21.89 13.44 -5.16
N LEU A 60 -21.23 14.39 -4.51
CA LEU A 60 -21.81 15.17 -3.41
C LEU A 60 -22.97 16.06 -3.90
N VAL A 61 -22.76 16.85 -4.96
CA VAL A 61 -23.73 17.84 -5.43
C VAL A 61 -24.91 17.16 -6.13
N THR A 62 -24.64 16.22 -7.04
CA THR A 62 -25.66 15.59 -7.90
C THR A 62 -26.39 14.47 -7.18
N HIS A 63 -25.68 13.65 -6.40
CA HIS A 63 -26.25 12.45 -5.78
C HIS A 63 -26.37 12.52 -4.26
N ARG A 64 -25.95 13.64 -3.63
CA ARG A 64 -25.95 13.81 -2.17
C ARG A 64 -25.14 12.73 -1.45
N GLN A 65 -24.12 12.18 -2.12
CA GLN A 65 -23.24 11.14 -1.58
C GLN A 65 -21.97 11.78 -1.04
N ILE A 66 -21.86 11.88 0.28
CA ILE A 66 -20.68 12.48 0.94
C ILE A 66 -19.47 11.53 1.01
N LEU A 67 -19.70 10.22 0.90
CA LEU A 67 -18.66 9.20 1.10
C LEU A 67 -17.42 9.41 0.21
N PRO A 68 -17.52 9.64 -1.12
CA PRO A 68 -16.34 9.93 -1.95
C PRO A 68 -15.47 11.08 -1.46
N LEU A 69 -16.10 12.17 -0.99
CA LEU A 69 -15.37 13.33 -0.46
C LEU A 69 -14.67 12.98 0.85
N VAL A 70 -15.36 12.25 1.75
CA VAL A 70 -14.76 11.76 2.99
C VAL A 70 -13.55 10.88 2.71
N LEU A 71 -13.64 9.96 1.74
CA LEU A 71 -12.54 9.08 1.36
C LEU A 71 -11.36 9.84 0.75
N PHE A 72 -11.63 10.87 -0.05
CA PHE A 72 -10.59 11.77 -0.57
C PHE A 72 -9.81 12.44 0.56
N VAL A 73 -10.53 13.03 1.52
CA VAL A 73 -9.89 13.66 2.69
C VAL A 73 -9.15 12.61 3.52
N ALA A 74 -9.76 11.45 3.77
CA ALA A 74 -9.13 10.37 4.52
C ALA A 74 -7.80 9.89 3.88
N GLY A 75 -7.73 9.83 2.55
CA GLY A 75 -6.49 9.49 1.84
C GLY A 75 -5.39 10.55 1.95
N LEU A 76 -5.73 11.85 2.00
CA LEU A 76 -4.74 12.91 2.32
C LEU A 76 -4.13 12.68 3.70
N PHE A 77 -4.93 12.33 4.70
CA PHE A 77 -4.43 12.02 6.04
C PHE A 77 -3.61 10.73 6.05
N ALA A 78 -4.04 9.71 5.29
CA ALA A 78 -3.34 8.43 5.23
C ALA A 78 -1.93 8.56 4.64
N ALA A 79 -1.71 9.43 3.66
CA ALA A 79 -0.37 9.68 3.12
C ALA A 79 0.63 10.24 4.14
N ASN A 80 0.17 10.92 5.19
CA ASN A 80 1.09 11.42 6.23
C ASN A 80 1.69 10.29 7.09
N ILE A 81 1.13 9.07 6.97
CA ILE A 81 1.62 7.87 7.63
C ILE A 81 2.62 7.11 6.76
N GLU A 82 2.72 7.43 5.47
CA GLU A 82 3.67 6.81 4.54
C GLU A 82 5.13 6.89 5.00
N PRO A 83 5.63 8.00 5.59
CA PRO A 83 7.02 8.05 6.08
C PRO A 83 7.34 6.99 7.13
N LEU A 84 6.35 6.52 7.90
CA LEU A 84 6.52 5.40 8.83
C LEU A 84 6.76 4.10 8.07
N GLY A 85 5.94 3.84 7.04
CA GLY A 85 6.09 2.70 6.14
C GLY A 85 7.42 2.73 5.40
N ASP A 86 7.81 3.89 4.88
CA ASP A 86 9.08 4.08 4.17
C ASP A 86 10.29 3.88 5.05
N LEU A 87 10.20 4.24 6.34
CA LEU A 87 11.28 4.02 7.27
C LEU A 87 11.48 2.53 7.51
N VAL A 88 10.41 1.79 7.85
CA VAL A 88 10.51 0.36 8.15
C VAL A 88 10.74 -0.50 6.91
N GLY A 89 10.25 -0.06 5.75
CA GLY A 89 10.43 -0.71 4.45
C GLY A 89 11.73 -0.37 3.75
N SER A 90 12.58 0.49 4.34
CA SER A 90 13.82 0.98 3.75
C SER A 90 13.59 1.58 2.36
N ILE A 91 12.64 2.51 2.25
CA ILE A 91 12.31 3.24 1.03
C ILE A 91 12.81 4.68 1.18
N VAL A 92 13.39 5.27 0.14
CA VAL A 92 13.75 6.70 0.11
C VAL A 92 13.39 7.31 -1.24
N TYR A 93 12.91 8.56 -1.21
CA TYR A 93 12.67 9.39 -2.38
C TYR A 93 13.83 10.37 -2.59
N ALA A 94 14.09 10.74 -3.84
CA ALA A 94 15.08 11.75 -4.15
C ALA A 94 14.73 13.13 -3.61
N ASN A 95 15.74 13.81 -3.07
CA ASN A 95 15.58 15.12 -2.44
C ASN A 95 15.39 16.25 -3.46
N ASP A 96 15.94 16.08 -4.67
CA ASP A 96 15.91 17.02 -5.79
C ASP A 96 14.69 16.86 -6.70
N THR A 97 13.69 16.11 -6.23
CA THR A 97 12.37 16.07 -6.83
C THR A 97 11.82 17.51 -7.01
N PRO A 98 11.44 17.91 -8.25
CA PRO A 98 10.92 19.24 -8.52
C PRO A 98 9.59 19.45 -7.80
N TRP A 99 9.12 20.71 -7.71
CA TRP A 99 7.94 21.09 -6.89
C TRP A 99 8.22 21.08 -5.38
N PHE A 100 7.19 21.31 -4.57
CA PHE A 100 7.37 21.38 -3.12
C PHE A 100 7.40 19.97 -2.50
N GLY A 101 8.28 19.82 -1.51
CA GLY A 101 8.29 18.69 -0.59
C GLY A 101 7.86 19.16 0.79
N TYR A 102 7.56 18.22 1.67
CA TYR A 102 7.21 18.48 3.06
C TYR A 102 8.08 17.62 3.98
N MET A 103 8.33 18.11 5.20
CA MET A 103 9.18 17.42 6.17
C MET A 103 8.31 16.72 7.21
N VAL A 104 8.46 15.40 7.32
CA VAL A 104 7.79 14.58 8.33
C VAL A 104 8.79 13.57 8.88
N MET A 105 8.87 13.45 10.20
CA MET A 105 9.81 12.54 10.88
C MET A 105 11.28 12.71 10.44
N GLY A 106 11.69 13.95 10.14
CA GLY A 106 13.06 14.25 9.67
C GLY A 106 13.34 13.86 8.22
N ARG A 107 12.32 13.46 7.45
CA ARG A 107 12.44 13.05 6.05
C ARG A 107 11.72 14.03 5.12
N ARG A 108 12.35 14.34 3.98
CA ARG A 108 11.71 15.08 2.90
C ARG A 108 10.85 14.12 2.09
N MET A 109 9.56 14.44 2.01
CA MET A 109 8.58 13.70 1.25
C MET A 109 8.13 14.52 0.04
N PRO A 110 8.04 13.95 -1.16
CA PRO A 110 7.46 14.64 -2.30
C PRO A 110 5.97 14.89 -2.07
N ALA A 111 5.48 16.10 -2.25
CA ALA A 111 4.08 16.41 -1.93
C ALA A 111 3.05 15.73 -2.85
N TRP A 112 3.47 15.25 -4.03
CA TRP A 112 2.57 14.52 -4.92
C TRP A 112 2.13 13.16 -4.36
N ILE A 113 2.91 12.59 -3.45
CA ILE A 113 2.55 11.38 -2.72
C ILE A 113 1.27 11.59 -1.90
N LEU A 114 1.15 12.76 -1.26
CA LEU A 114 -0.03 13.16 -0.48
C LEU A 114 -1.31 13.08 -1.32
N VAL A 115 -1.27 13.69 -2.51
CA VAL A 115 -2.44 13.75 -3.39
C VAL A 115 -2.65 12.43 -4.14
N GLY A 116 -1.60 11.67 -4.42
CA GLY A 116 -1.69 10.31 -4.97
C GLY A 116 -2.53 9.40 -4.08
N ALA A 117 -2.20 9.33 -2.79
CA ALA A 117 -2.95 8.54 -1.80
C ALA A 117 -4.42 8.96 -1.70
N SER A 118 -4.73 10.26 -1.79
CA SER A 118 -6.11 10.75 -1.78
C SER A 118 -6.96 10.19 -2.92
N SER A 119 -6.38 10.12 -4.13
CA SER A 119 -7.06 9.60 -5.31
C SER A 119 -7.27 8.08 -5.22
N TYR A 120 -6.26 7.36 -4.71
CA TYR A 120 -6.29 5.93 -4.50
C TYR A 120 -7.38 5.52 -3.48
N VAL A 121 -7.43 6.18 -2.32
CA VAL A 121 -8.45 5.89 -1.29
C VAL A 121 -9.85 6.31 -1.78
N ALA A 122 -9.97 7.48 -2.42
CA ALA A 122 -11.26 7.98 -2.90
C ALA A 122 -11.88 7.08 -3.96
N ILE A 123 -11.14 6.78 -5.03
CA ILE A 123 -11.67 6.03 -6.17
C ILE A 123 -11.55 4.53 -5.88
N GLY A 124 -10.33 4.06 -5.61
CA GLY A 124 -10.06 2.65 -5.35
C GLY A 124 -10.89 2.14 -4.18
N GLY A 125 -10.77 2.78 -3.01
CA GLY A 125 -11.50 2.37 -1.81
C GLY A 125 -13.01 2.35 -2.00
N TYR A 126 -13.56 3.34 -2.71
CA TYR A 126 -14.98 3.36 -3.07
C TYR A 126 -15.36 2.21 -4.02
N ILE A 127 -14.58 1.93 -5.07
CA ILE A 127 -14.87 0.83 -6.00
C ILE A 127 -14.80 -0.51 -5.26
N ALA A 128 -13.78 -0.75 -4.43
CA ALA A 128 -13.64 -1.96 -3.63
C ALA A 128 -14.85 -2.14 -2.69
N TYR A 129 -15.25 -1.08 -1.98
CA TYR A 129 -16.47 -1.05 -1.18
C TYR A 129 -17.72 -1.43 -2.00
N ARG A 130 -17.86 -0.88 -3.21
CA ARG A 130 -19.00 -1.17 -4.08
C ARG A 130 -19.00 -2.62 -4.57
N TYR A 131 -17.85 -3.17 -4.91
CA TYR A 131 -17.71 -4.58 -5.30
C TYR A 131 -18.15 -5.51 -4.17
N ILE A 132 -17.71 -5.23 -2.94
CA ILE A 132 -18.11 -5.99 -1.75
C ILE A 132 -19.61 -5.84 -1.50
N SER A 133 -20.13 -4.61 -1.54
CA SER A 133 -21.56 -4.33 -1.32
C SER A 133 -22.49 -4.98 -2.35
N GLN A 134 -21.97 -5.23 -3.55
CA GLN A 134 -22.70 -5.89 -4.64
C GLN A 134 -22.57 -7.41 -4.62
N GLY A 135 -21.85 -7.99 -3.65
CA GLY A 135 -21.63 -9.43 -3.58
C GLY A 135 -20.79 -9.97 -4.74
N ARG A 136 -19.83 -9.18 -5.24
CA ARG A 136 -18.90 -9.67 -6.28
C ARG A 136 -18.09 -10.85 -5.77
N SER A 137 -17.67 -11.71 -6.70
CA SER A 137 -16.90 -12.91 -6.33
C SER A 137 -15.54 -12.51 -5.76
N LEU A 138 -14.93 -13.38 -4.94
CA LEU A 138 -13.57 -13.15 -4.42
C LEU A 138 -12.58 -12.94 -5.57
N ARG A 139 -12.70 -13.73 -6.64
CA ARG A 139 -11.89 -13.58 -7.84
C ARG A 139 -12.01 -12.17 -8.41
N ASP A 140 -13.22 -11.64 -8.56
CA ASP A 140 -13.42 -10.29 -9.10
C ASP A 140 -12.78 -9.22 -8.21
N ILE A 141 -12.84 -9.39 -6.90
CA ILE A 141 -12.25 -8.44 -5.93
C ILE A 141 -10.72 -8.48 -6.01
N PHE A 142 -10.10 -9.67 -6.02
CA PHE A 142 -8.64 -9.80 -6.15
C PHE A 142 -8.15 -9.34 -7.53
N VAL A 143 -8.87 -9.66 -8.61
CA VAL A 143 -8.53 -9.20 -9.97
C VAL A 143 -8.66 -7.69 -10.08
N LEU A 144 -9.73 -7.09 -9.57
CA LEU A 144 -9.87 -5.64 -9.48
C LEU A 144 -8.64 -5.04 -8.80
N SER A 145 -8.23 -5.61 -7.67
CA SER A 145 -7.11 -5.08 -6.91
C SER A 145 -5.78 -5.20 -7.65
N ALA A 146 -5.52 -6.34 -8.27
CA ALA A 146 -4.31 -6.55 -9.07
C ALA A 146 -4.24 -5.59 -10.27
N VAL A 147 -5.37 -5.37 -10.96
CA VAL A 147 -5.42 -4.51 -12.14
C VAL A 147 -5.37 -3.02 -11.78
N TYR A 148 -6.04 -2.63 -10.70
CA TYR A 148 -6.14 -1.22 -10.31
C TYR A 148 -4.93 -0.74 -9.49
N VAL A 149 -4.27 -1.65 -8.76
CA VAL A 149 -3.18 -1.32 -7.83
C VAL A 149 -1.91 -2.02 -8.24
N GLY A 150 -1.88 -3.36 -8.14
CA GLY A 150 -0.65 -4.14 -8.28
C GLY A 150 0.11 -3.88 -9.58
N ILE A 151 -0.56 -3.99 -10.73
CA ILE A 151 0.09 -3.79 -12.04
C ILE A 151 0.57 -2.34 -12.22
N PRO A 152 -0.27 -1.29 -12.02
CA PRO A 152 0.19 0.10 -12.08
C PRO A 152 1.36 0.39 -11.14
N GLU A 153 1.33 -0.13 -9.93
CA GLU A 153 2.35 0.07 -8.90
C GLU A 153 3.69 -0.55 -9.28
N ILE A 154 3.69 -1.82 -9.73
CA ILE A 154 4.91 -2.47 -10.25
C ILE A 154 5.54 -1.60 -11.36
N VAL A 155 4.73 -1.18 -12.32
CA VAL A 155 5.23 -0.44 -13.48
C VAL A 155 5.79 0.91 -13.06
N ILE A 156 5.05 1.68 -12.26
CA ILE A 156 5.45 3.03 -11.88
C ILE A 156 6.66 3.02 -10.94
N GLU A 157 6.69 2.11 -9.97
CA GLU A 157 7.81 2.02 -9.03
C GLU A 157 9.08 1.49 -9.71
N MET A 158 8.97 0.60 -10.72
CA MET A 158 10.14 0.17 -11.49
C MET A 158 10.69 1.34 -12.29
N VAL A 159 9.82 2.12 -12.93
CA VAL A 159 10.20 3.35 -13.63
C VAL A 159 10.87 4.32 -12.66
N TRP A 160 10.26 4.58 -11.50
CA TRP A 160 10.84 5.47 -10.48
C TRP A 160 12.19 4.98 -9.97
N HIS A 161 12.37 3.67 -9.81
CA HIS A 161 13.63 3.09 -9.38
C HIS A 161 14.75 3.32 -10.39
N PHE A 162 14.53 2.95 -11.64
CA PHE A 162 15.54 3.09 -12.70
C PHE A 162 15.82 4.56 -13.08
N THR A 163 14.98 5.48 -12.63
CA THR A 163 15.11 6.92 -12.92
C THR A 163 15.51 7.74 -11.69
N GLY A 164 15.86 7.06 -10.58
CA GLY A 164 16.37 7.69 -9.37
C GLY A 164 15.32 8.45 -8.56
N VAL A 165 14.02 8.31 -8.84
CA VAL A 165 12.95 8.96 -8.08
C VAL A 165 12.75 8.29 -6.72
N ILE A 166 12.86 6.97 -6.66
CA ILE A 166 12.70 6.16 -5.44
C ILE A 166 13.75 5.07 -5.39
N ALA A 167 14.17 4.65 -4.19
CA ALA A 167 14.92 3.43 -4.01
C ALA A 167 14.49 2.68 -2.76
N TYR A 168 14.38 1.36 -2.91
CA TYR A 168 14.42 0.45 -1.77
C TYR A 168 15.89 0.16 -1.46
N TYR A 169 16.36 0.51 -0.27
CA TYR A 169 17.75 0.40 0.16
C TYR A 169 17.96 -0.67 1.24
N GLY A 170 19.23 -0.97 1.55
CA GLY A 170 19.63 -2.15 2.32
C GLY A 170 19.72 -3.41 1.47
N GLU A 171 20.30 -4.48 2.00
CA GLU A 171 20.37 -5.76 1.29
C GLU A 171 19.01 -6.46 1.31
N ASN A 172 18.39 -6.59 0.15
CA ASN A 172 17.12 -7.29 0.00
C ASN A 172 17.13 -8.13 -1.29
N PRO A 173 17.36 -9.46 -1.18
CA PRO A 173 17.45 -10.34 -2.35
C PRO A 173 16.10 -10.59 -3.02
N THR A 174 14.99 -10.14 -2.44
CA THR A 174 13.65 -10.33 -3.00
C THR A 174 13.24 -9.21 -3.94
N ARG A 175 14.15 -8.28 -4.25
CA ARG A 175 13.89 -7.20 -5.20
C ARG A 175 13.86 -7.73 -6.62
N ILE A 176 12.82 -7.36 -7.35
CA ILE A 176 12.69 -7.60 -8.80
C ILE A 176 12.42 -6.23 -9.42
N GLY A 177 13.28 -5.79 -10.36
CA GLY A 177 13.18 -4.46 -10.94
C GLY A 177 13.38 -3.31 -9.93
N GLY A 178 14.07 -3.57 -8.82
CA GLY A 178 14.30 -2.61 -7.75
C GLY A 178 13.28 -2.61 -6.61
N ILE A 179 12.19 -3.37 -6.74
CA ILE A 179 11.08 -3.38 -5.79
C ILE A 179 10.99 -4.75 -5.10
N PRO A 180 10.84 -4.82 -3.77
CA PRO A 180 10.60 -6.09 -3.08
C PRO A 180 9.31 -6.77 -3.55
N LEU A 181 9.38 -8.05 -3.95
CA LEU A 181 8.20 -8.78 -4.43
C LEU A 181 7.05 -8.80 -3.41
N TYR A 182 7.37 -8.85 -2.12
CA TYR A 182 6.36 -8.88 -1.06
C TYR A 182 5.60 -7.55 -0.89
N SER A 183 6.21 -6.39 -1.19
CA SER A 183 5.54 -5.10 -1.03
C SER A 183 4.44 -4.92 -2.08
N ILE A 184 4.68 -5.39 -3.31
CA ILE A 184 3.69 -5.44 -4.39
C ILE A 184 2.45 -6.22 -3.95
N VAL A 185 2.63 -7.41 -3.37
CA VAL A 185 1.51 -8.24 -2.91
C VAL A 185 0.78 -7.55 -1.77
N GLN A 186 1.50 -7.02 -0.78
CA GLN A 186 0.96 -6.26 0.35
C GLN A 186 0.06 -5.11 -0.12
N ASN A 187 0.56 -4.25 -1.01
CA ASN A 187 -0.18 -3.09 -1.48
C ASN A 187 -1.38 -3.49 -2.36
N THR A 188 -1.22 -4.56 -3.15
CA THR A 188 -2.33 -5.16 -3.90
C THR A 188 -3.41 -5.70 -2.97
N THR A 189 -3.10 -6.26 -1.81
CA THR A 189 -4.12 -6.84 -0.91
C THR A 189 -4.68 -5.86 0.11
N LEU A 190 -4.11 -4.65 0.22
CA LEU A 190 -4.61 -3.56 1.07
C LEU A 190 -5.94 -2.99 0.55
N LEU A 191 -6.12 -2.87 -0.78
CA LEU A 191 -7.32 -2.23 -1.33
C LEU A 191 -8.63 -2.97 -0.94
N PRO A 192 -8.73 -4.31 -1.01
CA PRO A 192 -9.92 -5.01 -0.52
C PRO A 192 -10.11 -4.86 0.99
N ALA A 193 -9.03 -4.73 1.77
CA ALA A 193 -9.12 -4.44 3.21
C ALA A 193 -9.76 -3.07 3.46
N TYR A 194 -9.39 -2.03 2.70
CA TYR A 194 -10.13 -0.77 2.72
C TYR A 194 -11.60 -0.97 2.35
N GLY A 195 -11.88 -1.75 1.31
CA GLY A 195 -13.26 -2.05 0.91
C GLY A 195 -14.10 -2.63 2.07
N VAL A 196 -13.53 -3.53 2.87
CA VAL A 196 -14.19 -4.12 4.05
C VAL A 196 -14.39 -3.07 5.16
N VAL A 197 -13.37 -2.28 5.47
CA VAL A 197 -13.45 -1.21 6.48
C VAL A 197 -14.51 -0.18 6.10
N ILE A 198 -14.50 0.26 4.84
CA ILE A 198 -15.46 1.23 4.31
C ILE A 198 -16.86 0.62 4.29
N PHE A 199 -17.01 -0.67 3.92
CA PHE A 199 -18.30 -1.36 3.96
C PHE A 199 -18.94 -1.30 5.35
N TYR A 200 -18.18 -1.68 6.38
CA TYR A 200 -18.69 -1.66 7.76
C TYR A 200 -18.92 -0.24 8.28
N ALA A 201 -18.03 0.70 7.95
CA ALA A 201 -18.23 2.10 8.28
C ALA A 201 -19.52 2.64 7.66
N VAL A 202 -19.79 2.39 6.38
CA VAL A 202 -21.00 2.85 5.70
C VAL A 202 -22.25 2.11 6.20
N LYS A 203 -22.11 0.84 6.61
CA LYS A 203 -23.21 0.08 7.21
C LYS A 203 -23.68 0.72 8.51
N TYR A 204 -22.76 1.03 9.43
CA TYR A 204 -23.08 1.45 10.79
C TYR A 204 -23.04 2.97 11.03
N LEU A 205 -22.25 3.71 10.26
CA LEU A 205 -22.14 5.17 10.33
C LEU A 205 -22.96 5.80 9.22
N LYS A 206 -23.64 6.92 9.54
CA LYS A 206 -24.50 7.66 8.62
C LYS A 206 -24.23 9.15 8.73
N GLY A 207 -24.50 9.88 7.64
CA GLY A 207 -24.37 11.34 7.60
C GLY A 207 -22.96 11.80 7.98
N SER A 208 -22.87 12.78 8.87
CA SER A 208 -21.59 13.35 9.33
C SER A 208 -20.69 12.35 10.07
N ARG A 209 -21.24 11.26 10.63
CA ARG A 209 -20.42 10.25 11.32
C ARG A 209 -19.47 9.52 10.36
N LEU A 210 -19.72 9.56 9.05
CA LEU A 210 -18.80 9.00 8.06
C LEU A 210 -17.42 9.67 8.11
N TRP A 211 -17.31 10.92 8.58
CA TRP A 211 -16.02 11.61 8.74
C TRP A 211 -15.05 10.89 9.71
N LEU A 212 -15.52 9.97 10.54
CA LEU A 212 -14.63 9.08 11.33
C LEU A 212 -13.71 8.22 10.45
N LEU A 213 -14.04 8.02 9.17
CA LEU A 213 -13.14 7.38 8.20
C LEU A 213 -11.83 8.15 8.01
N VAL A 214 -11.78 9.46 8.27
CA VAL A 214 -10.53 10.25 8.24
C VAL A 214 -9.53 9.75 9.29
N LEU A 215 -10.00 9.15 10.39
CA LEU A 215 -9.16 8.51 11.39
C LEU A 215 -8.94 7.03 11.11
N LEU A 216 -10.01 6.33 10.67
CA LEU A 216 -9.98 4.88 10.49
C LEU A 216 -9.14 4.44 9.30
N ILE A 217 -9.14 5.20 8.20
CA ILE A 217 -8.36 4.84 7.01
C ILE A 217 -6.84 4.89 7.31
N PRO A 218 -6.25 6.00 7.82
CA PRO A 218 -4.83 6.01 8.18
C PRO A 218 -4.43 4.90 9.15
N ALA A 219 -5.26 4.63 10.16
CA ALA A 219 -5.03 3.53 11.10
C ALA A 219 -5.06 2.15 10.41
N THR A 220 -5.98 1.96 9.48
CA THR A 220 -6.05 0.75 8.65
C THR A 220 -4.82 0.62 7.76
N THR A 221 -4.38 1.72 7.13
CA THR A 221 -3.20 1.76 6.26
C THR A 221 -1.98 1.23 6.99
N ILE A 222 -1.61 1.84 8.12
CA ILE A 222 -0.39 1.45 8.83
C ILE A 222 -0.53 0.13 9.57
N GLY A 223 -1.70 -0.11 10.17
CA GLY A 223 -1.98 -1.36 10.85
C GLY A 223 -1.89 -2.55 9.91
N TYR A 224 -2.36 -2.39 8.67
CA TYR A 224 -2.23 -3.42 7.65
C TYR A 224 -0.79 -3.53 7.15
N ILE A 225 -0.18 -2.43 6.66
CA ILE A 225 1.17 -2.44 6.06
C ILE A 225 2.19 -3.03 7.03
N VAL A 226 2.27 -2.48 8.25
CA VAL A 226 3.22 -2.98 9.26
C VAL A 226 2.80 -4.36 9.76
N GLY A 227 1.49 -4.58 9.96
CA GLY A 227 0.97 -5.82 10.52
C GLY A 227 1.22 -7.06 9.67
N VAL A 228 1.16 -6.94 8.34
CA VAL A 228 1.45 -8.09 7.44
C VAL A 228 2.92 -8.16 7.03
N SER A 229 3.65 -7.04 7.03
CA SER A 229 5.01 -6.97 6.46
C SER A 229 6.14 -6.96 7.47
N TRP A 230 5.83 -6.94 8.78
CA TRP A 230 6.85 -6.91 9.83
C TRP A 230 7.96 -7.97 9.70
N PRO A 231 7.73 -9.23 9.25
CA PRO A 231 8.83 -10.20 9.16
C PRO A 231 9.89 -9.76 8.15
N ALA A 232 9.46 -9.29 6.97
CA ALA A 232 10.39 -8.85 5.93
C ALA A 232 11.06 -7.53 6.30
N TYR A 233 10.33 -6.61 6.93
CA TYR A 233 10.92 -5.39 7.47
C TYR A 233 12.01 -5.69 8.49
N GLN A 234 11.77 -6.59 9.45
CA GLN A 234 12.80 -6.98 10.42
C GLN A 234 14.01 -7.62 9.74
N ALA A 235 13.79 -8.52 8.77
CA ALA A 235 14.88 -9.18 8.05
C ALA A 235 15.76 -8.17 7.30
N VAL A 236 15.15 -7.24 6.57
CA VAL A 236 15.89 -6.21 5.80
C VAL A 236 16.58 -5.21 6.74
N GLN A 237 15.90 -4.73 7.78
CA GLN A 237 16.44 -3.77 8.74
C GLN A 237 17.61 -4.35 9.56
N SER A 238 17.61 -5.68 9.78
CA SER A 238 18.66 -6.39 10.50
C SER A 238 19.78 -6.91 9.60
N SER A 239 19.78 -6.54 8.31
CA SER A 239 20.69 -7.08 7.29
C SER A 239 20.77 -8.61 7.31
N ALA A 240 19.62 -9.28 7.44
CA ALA A 240 19.58 -10.72 7.60
C ALA A 240 20.05 -11.46 6.33
N PRO A 241 20.60 -12.68 6.46
CA PRO A 241 21.04 -13.47 5.32
C PRO A 241 19.93 -13.72 4.32
N ALA A 242 20.29 -13.88 3.04
CA ALA A 242 19.33 -13.92 1.95
C ALA A 242 18.21 -14.96 2.12
N LEU A 243 18.54 -16.15 2.65
CA LEU A 243 17.54 -17.20 2.92
C LEU A 243 16.49 -16.76 3.94
N VAL A 244 16.92 -16.08 5.03
CA VAL A 244 16.00 -15.57 6.06
C VAL A 244 15.08 -14.50 5.46
N THR A 245 15.64 -13.59 4.65
CA THR A 245 14.85 -12.54 3.99
C THR A 245 13.84 -13.12 2.99
N TRP A 246 14.19 -14.19 2.27
CA TRP A 246 13.23 -14.91 1.40
C TRP A 246 12.12 -15.60 2.19
N ILE A 247 12.44 -16.28 3.31
CA ILE A 247 11.44 -16.91 4.18
C ILE A 247 10.49 -15.85 4.73
N ALA A 248 11.04 -14.72 5.19
CA ALA A 248 10.27 -13.59 5.68
C ALA A 248 9.34 -13.02 4.59
N ALA A 249 9.85 -12.84 3.37
CA ALA A 249 9.05 -12.36 2.24
C ALA A 249 7.90 -13.32 1.88
N VAL A 250 8.13 -14.64 1.89
CA VAL A 250 7.08 -15.64 1.69
C VAL A 250 6.02 -15.54 2.79
N ALA A 251 6.43 -15.33 4.05
CA ALA A 251 5.50 -15.12 5.15
C ALA A 251 4.66 -13.84 4.95
N VAL A 252 5.25 -12.74 4.46
CA VAL A 252 4.51 -11.52 4.12
C VAL A 252 3.49 -11.75 3.01
N ILE A 253 3.88 -12.42 1.93
CA ILE A 253 2.97 -12.74 0.80
C ILE A 253 1.79 -13.58 1.32
N ALA A 254 2.08 -14.63 2.09
CA ALA A 254 1.06 -15.50 2.65
C ALA A 254 0.11 -14.75 3.60
N THR A 255 0.65 -13.99 4.54
CA THR A 255 -0.15 -13.23 5.52
C THR A 255 -0.95 -12.10 4.88
N SER A 256 -0.43 -11.44 3.84
CA SER A 256 -1.12 -10.41 3.06
C SER A 256 -2.36 -10.98 2.35
N ILE A 257 -2.17 -12.07 1.61
CA ILE A 257 -3.27 -12.75 0.89
C ILE A 257 -4.27 -13.33 1.89
N MET A 258 -3.79 -14.03 2.93
CA MET A 258 -4.66 -14.71 3.88
C MET A 258 -5.44 -13.74 4.74
N SER A 259 -4.83 -12.68 5.26
CA SER A 259 -5.54 -11.65 6.03
C SER A 259 -6.68 -11.06 5.21
N THR A 260 -6.40 -10.68 3.97
CA THR A 260 -7.43 -10.11 3.09
C THR A 260 -8.50 -11.13 2.71
N TYR A 261 -8.12 -12.38 2.42
CA TYR A 261 -9.07 -13.46 2.17
C TYR A 261 -10.00 -13.66 3.38
N LEU A 262 -9.45 -13.76 4.60
CA LEU A 262 -10.21 -13.97 5.83
C LEU A 262 -11.16 -12.80 6.13
N LEU A 263 -10.73 -11.55 5.91
CA LEU A 263 -11.62 -10.38 5.99
C LEU A 263 -12.81 -10.51 5.03
N LEU A 264 -12.60 -11.02 3.82
CA LEU A 264 -13.66 -11.26 2.84
C LEU A 264 -14.50 -12.53 3.12
N GLN A 265 -14.13 -13.32 4.14
CA GLN A 265 -14.90 -14.47 4.62
C GLN A 265 -15.78 -14.15 5.84
N ILE A 266 -15.83 -12.89 6.31
CA ILE A 266 -16.75 -12.52 7.39
C ILE A 266 -18.18 -12.96 6.98
N PRO A 267 -18.94 -13.66 7.86
CA PRO A 267 -20.17 -14.35 7.46
C PRO A 267 -21.17 -13.49 6.71
N GLU A 268 -21.31 -12.23 7.10
CA GLU A 268 -22.19 -11.28 6.43
C GLU A 268 -21.77 -11.01 4.97
N LEU A 269 -20.47 -10.82 4.70
CA LEU A 269 -19.98 -10.59 3.34
C LEU A 269 -20.15 -11.84 2.46
N ARG A 270 -20.01 -13.02 3.07
CA ARG A 270 -20.31 -14.30 2.40
C ARG A 270 -21.77 -14.39 2.03
N GLN A 271 -22.68 -14.08 2.95
CA GLN A 271 -24.13 -14.09 2.69
C GLN A 271 -24.52 -13.13 1.55
N ILE A 272 -23.94 -11.92 1.52
CA ILE A 272 -24.17 -10.95 0.44
C ILE A 272 -23.72 -11.53 -0.91
N ARG A 273 -22.54 -12.17 -0.95
CA ARG A 273 -22.03 -12.83 -2.16
C ARG A 273 -22.88 -14.01 -2.59
N ASP A 274 -23.25 -14.90 -1.66
CA ASP A 274 -24.05 -16.09 -1.94
C ASP A 274 -25.45 -15.70 -2.45
N ALA A 275 -26.07 -14.66 -1.88
CA ALA A 275 -27.33 -14.10 -2.35
C ALA A 275 -27.20 -13.50 -3.77
N ALA A 276 -26.12 -12.77 -4.05
CA ALA A 276 -25.86 -12.22 -5.37
C ALA A 276 -25.62 -13.32 -6.43
N ASP A 277 -24.94 -14.41 -6.06
CA ASP A 277 -24.73 -15.57 -6.93
C ASP A 277 -26.03 -16.35 -7.18
N ALA A 278 -26.89 -16.50 -6.17
CA ALA A 278 -28.20 -17.13 -6.32
C ALA A 278 -29.15 -16.33 -7.24
N ALA A 279 -29.00 -15.01 -7.29
CA ALA A 279 -29.79 -14.13 -8.16
C ALA A 279 -29.36 -14.13 -9.64
N LYS A 280 -28.21 -14.73 -10.00
CA LYS A 280 -27.74 -14.78 -11.39
C LYS A 280 -28.62 -15.72 -12.22
N PRO A 281 -29.07 -15.31 -13.42
CA PRO A 281 -29.80 -16.20 -14.32
C PRO A 281 -28.94 -17.43 -14.64
N ARG A 282 -29.39 -18.62 -14.23
CA ARG A 282 -28.73 -19.86 -14.66
C ARG A 282 -28.99 -20.00 -16.15
N LEU A 283 -27.96 -19.79 -16.98
CA LEU A 283 -27.99 -20.18 -18.38
C LEU A 283 -28.36 -21.67 -18.43
N ARG A 284 -29.59 -21.97 -18.87
CA ARG A 284 -30.01 -23.34 -19.14
C ARG A 284 -29.05 -23.86 -20.20
N ARG A 285 -28.19 -24.81 -19.84
CA ARG A 285 -27.47 -25.59 -20.86
C ARG A 285 -28.53 -26.18 -21.78
N PRO A 286 -28.43 -26.03 -23.11
CA PRO A 286 -29.33 -26.73 -24.01
C PRO A 286 -29.17 -28.22 -23.69
N VAL A 287 -30.28 -28.86 -23.34
CA VAL A 287 -30.34 -30.32 -23.27
C VAL A 287 -30.16 -30.77 -24.71
N VAL A 288 -28.96 -31.24 -25.04
CA VAL A 288 -28.73 -31.96 -26.28
C VAL A 288 -29.46 -33.29 -26.11
N THR A 289 -30.72 -33.35 -26.54
CA THR A 289 -31.41 -34.62 -26.77
C THR A 289 -30.73 -35.29 -27.94
N ALA A 290 -30.13 -36.46 -27.68
CA ALA A 290 -29.56 -37.36 -28.67
C ALA A 290 -30.65 -37.97 -29.57
#